data_AF-A0A2E5FU29-F1
#
_entry.id   AF-A0A2E5FU29-F1
#
_cell.length_a   1.000
_cell.length_b   1.000
_cell.length_c   1.000
_cell.angle_alpha   90.00
_cell.angle_beta   90.00
_cell.angle_gamma   90.00
#
_symmetry.space_group_name_H-M   'P 1'
#
loop_
_entity.id
_entity.type
_entity.pdbx_description
1 polymer ?
#
loop_
_entity_poly.entity_id
_entity_poly.type
_entity_poly.pdbx_seq_one_letter_code
_entity_poly.pdbx_strand_id
1 'polypeptide(L)'
;MDVLFGAFAGLGAGAVFAILGVGLVVAYRGSGVINFAHGAVAAYTAFTWDELRNTTRGAYVKDDGGSIFLPWFDPIPEWGFLKALHINNLPVEIYIMNDPPVWLAALLSLAMAAF
;
A
#
# COMPACT_ATOMS: atom_id res chain seq x y z
N MET A 1 -27.57 1.08 -17.62
CA MET A 1 -26.95 1.46 -16.34
C MET A 1 -25.45 1.14 -16.31
N ASP A 2 -24.98 0.21 -17.13
CA ASP A 2 -23.58 -0.29 -17.11
C ASP A 2 -22.56 0.71 -17.65
N VAL A 3 -22.93 1.53 -18.65
CA VAL A 3 -22.04 2.56 -19.22
C VAL A 3 -21.74 3.65 -18.19
N LEU A 4 -22.73 4.07 -17.39
CA LEU A 4 -22.53 5.07 -16.34
C LEU A 4 -21.64 4.52 -15.24
N PHE A 5 -21.88 3.28 -14.80
CA PHE A 5 -21.03 2.61 -13.82
C PHE A 5 -19.58 2.49 -14.31
N GLY A 6 -19.38 2.02 -15.55
CA GLY A 6 -18.05 1.92 -16.17
C GLY A 6 -17.36 3.29 -16.31
N ALA A 7 -18.12 4.34 -16.65
CA ALA A 7 -17.58 5.70 -16.71
C ALA A 7 -17.10 6.21 -15.35
N PHE A 8 -17.86 5.99 -14.27
CA PHE A 8 -17.45 6.38 -12.93
C PHE A 8 -16.26 5.56 -12.41
N ALA A 9 -16.24 4.25 -12.66
CA ALA A 9 -15.10 3.40 -12.32
C ALA A 9 -13.83 3.83 -13.06
N GLY A 10 -13.94 4.09 -14.37
CA GLY A 10 -12.84 4.58 -15.19
C GLY A 10 -12.37 5.99 -14.80
N LEU A 11 -13.30 6.88 -14.43
CA LEU A 11 -12.99 8.22 -13.92
C LEU A 11 -12.24 8.14 -12.59
N GLY A 12 -12.63 7.25 -11.69
CA GLY A 12 -11.91 7.01 -10.44
C GLY A 12 -10.46 6.57 -10.66
N ALA A 13 -10.26 5.54 -11.49
CA ALA A 13 -8.91 5.07 -11.83
C ALA A 13 -8.08 6.14 -12.55
N GLY A 14 -8.66 6.81 -13.54
CA GLY A 14 -8.01 7.89 -14.30
C GLY A 14 -7.62 9.09 -13.44
N ALA A 15 -8.48 9.48 -12.48
CA ALA A 15 -8.20 10.57 -11.56
C ALA A 15 -6.98 10.27 -10.67
N VAL A 16 -6.83 9.03 -10.20
CA VAL A 16 -5.64 8.61 -9.42
C VAL A 16 -4.37 8.77 -10.26
N PHE A 17 -4.35 8.26 -11.50
CA PHE A 17 -3.19 8.41 -12.37
C PHE A 17 -2.88 9.87 -12.70
N ALA A 18 -3.91 10.69 -12.93
CA ALA A 18 -3.75 12.11 -13.20
C ALA A 18 -3.14 12.85 -11.99
N ILE A 19 -3.64 12.60 -10.77
CA ILE A 19 -3.13 13.23 -9.55
C ILE A 19 -1.69 12.79 -9.26
N LEU A 20 -1.34 11.51 -9.43
CA LEU A 20 0.03 11.03 -9.29
C LEU A 20 0.99 11.70 -10.30
N GLY A 21 0.57 11.82 -11.56
CA GLY A 21 1.35 12.53 -12.59
C GLY A 21 1.56 14.01 -12.24
N VAL A 22 0.49 14.70 -11.80
CA VAL A 22 0.57 16.10 -11.37
C VAL A 22 1.48 16.25 -10.15
N GLY A 23 1.34 15.38 -9.15
CA GLY A 23 2.16 15.38 -7.94
C GLY A 23 3.65 15.22 -8.24
N LEU A 24 4.01 14.30 -9.14
CA LEU A 24 5.37 14.09 -9.58
C LEU A 24 5.97 15.35 -10.25
N VAL A 25 5.21 15.99 -11.15
CA VAL A 25 5.66 17.21 -11.84
C VAL A 25 5.80 18.39 -10.88
N VAL A 26 4.83 18.58 -9.98
CA VAL A 26 4.87 19.65 -8.97
C VAL A 26 6.07 19.46 -8.03
N ALA A 27 6.30 18.24 -7.56
CA ALA A 27 7.45 17.93 -6.72
C ALA A 27 8.78 18.23 -7.44
N TYR A 28 8.91 17.80 -8.71
CA TYR A 28 10.11 18.09 -9.52
C TYR A 28 10.32 19.59 -9.73
N ARG A 29 9.26 20.36 -10.02
CA ARG A 29 9.39 21.81 -10.20
C ARG A 29 9.82 22.54 -8.92
N GLY A 30 9.47 22.01 -7.75
CA GLY A 30 9.88 22.55 -6.45
C GLY A 30 11.31 22.16 -6.06
N SER A 31 11.72 20.92 -6.33
CA SER A 31 13.01 20.38 -5.86
C SER A 31 14.15 20.44 -6.89
N GLY A 32 13.83 20.49 -8.18
CA GLY A 32 14.78 20.27 -9.28
C GLY A 32 15.25 18.82 -9.44
N VAL A 33 14.73 17.89 -8.62
CA VAL A 33 15.17 16.48 -8.56
C VAL A 33 13.97 15.54 -8.70
N ILE A 34 14.14 14.46 -9.47
CA ILE A 34 13.10 13.44 -9.67
C ILE A 34 13.02 12.55 -8.42
N ASN A 35 11.83 12.48 -7.82
CA ASN A 35 11.56 11.58 -6.70
C ASN A 35 11.12 10.20 -7.20
N PHE A 36 12.05 9.23 -7.23
CA PHE A 36 11.75 7.85 -7.59
C PHE A 36 10.85 7.12 -6.58
N ALA A 37 10.79 7.59 -5.33
CA ALA A 37 9.94 7.01 -4.30
C ALA A 37 8.45 7.36 -4.49
N HIS A 38 8.09 8.33 -5.35
CA HIS A 38 6.71 8.77 -5.51
C HIS A 38 5.74 7.63 -5.86
N GLY A 39 6.13 6.77 -6.82
CA GLY A 39 5.35 5.58 -7.16
C GLY A 39 5.40 4.48 -6.10
N ALA A 40 6.53 4.36 -5.39
CA ALA A 40 6.69 3.36 -4.33
C ALA A 40 5.77 3.65 -3.14
N VAL A 41 5.65 4.91 -2.72
CA VAL A 41 4.72 5.33 -1.65
C VAL A 41 3.27 5.10 -2.08
N ALA A 42 2.90 5.44 -3.32
CA ALA A 42 1.55 5.19 -3.83
C ALA A 42 1.20 3.69 -3.85
N ALA A 43 2.14 2.82 -4.25
CA ALA A 43 1.96 1.38 -4.22
C ALA A 43 1.84 0.85 -2.78
N TYR A 44 2.65 1.37 -1.86
CA TYR A 44 2.60 0.97 -0.45
C TYR A 44 1.24 1.27 0.21
N THR A 45 0.66 2.44 -0.07
CA THR A 45 -0.71 2.78 0.35
C THR A 45 -1.74 1.82 -0.21
N ALA A 46 -1.63 1.46 -1.49
CA ALA A 46 -2.55 0.51 -2.12
C ALA A 46 -2.45 -0.90 -1.49
N PHE A 47 -1.24 -1.37 -1.19
CA PHE A 47 -1.04 -2.65 -0.50
C PHE A 47 -1.56 -2.62 0.94
N THR A 48 -1.40 -1.50 1.65
CA THR A 48 -1.95 -1.35 3.01
C THR A 48 -3.48 -1.42 2.97
N TRP A 49 -4.11 -0.78 2.00
CA TRP A 49 -5.56 -0.90 1.80
C TRP A 49 -5.96 -2.35 1.51
N ASP A 50 -5.24 -3.03 0.62
CA ASP A 50 -5.52 -4.41 0.28
C ASP A 50 -5.38 -5.33 1.49
N GLU A 51 -4.30 -5.25 2.27
CA GLU A 51 -4.13 -6.07 3.49
C GLU A 51 -5.21 -5.80 4.55
N LEU A 52 -5.66 -4.55 4.66
CA LEU A 52 -6.75 -4.20 5.56
C LEU A 52 -8.13 -4.70 5.06
N ARG A 53 -8.31 -4.90 3.75
CA ARG A 53 -9.63 -5.18 3.16
C ARG A 53 -9.80 -6.59 2.57
N ASN A 54 -8.73 -7.21 2.09
CA ASN A 54 -8.69 -8.49 1.39
C ASN A 54 -7.39 -9.23 1.77
N THR A 55 -7.44 -10.24 2.63
CA THR A 55 -6.25 -11.07 2.89
C THR A 55 -6.17 -12.21 1.86
N THR A 56 -5.18 -12.17 0.97
CA THR A 56 -4.72 -13.37 0.24
C THR A 56 -3.20 -13.34 0.11
N ARG A 57 -2.50 -13.89 1.10
CA ARG A 57 -1.07 -14.19 1.00
C ARG A 57 -0.80 -15.58 1.59
N GLY A 58 -0.63 -16.57 0.70
CA GLY A 58 -0.52 -17.99 1.06
C GLY A 58 -1.83 -18.76 0.87
N ALA A 59 -1.78 -20.09 0.82
CA ALA A 59 -2.89 -21.01 0.48
C ALA A 59 -4.08 -21.00 1.48
N TYR A 60 -4.18 -19.98 2.33
CA TYR A 60 -5.27 -19.75 3.26
C TYR A 60 -5.80 -18.33 3.05
N VAL A 61 -6.94 -18.24 2.37
CA VAL A 61 -7.76 -17.03 2.33
C VAL A 61 -8.40 -16.91 3.71
N LYS A 62 -8.00 -15.92 4.49
CA LYS A 62 -8.80 -15.47 5.63
C LYS A 62 -9.58 -14.27 5.15
N ASP A 63 -10.90 -14.33 5.16
CA ASP A 63 -11.76 -13.20 4.80
C ASP A 63 -11.74 -12.06 5.87
N ASP A 64 -10.83 -12.14 6.84
CA ASP A 64 -10.86 -11.32 8.04
C ASP A 64 -9.98 -10.06 7.97
N GLY A 65 -9.06 -9.90 7.00
CA GLY A 65 -8.28 -8.67 6.82
C GLY A 65 -7.57 -8.12 8.07
N GLY A 66 -7.05 -6.90 7.99
CA GLY A 66 -6.87 -6.06 9.17
C GLY A 66 -5.52 -6.09 9.86
N SER A 67 -4.47 -6.52 9.16
CA SER A 67 -3.10 -6.25 9.56
C SER A 67 -2.45 -5.16 8.70
N ILE A 68 -1.42 -4.52 9.25
CA ILE A 68 -0.56 -3.57 8.55
C ILE A 68 0.85 -4.15 8.55
N PHE A 69 1.50 -4.14 7.39
CA PHE A 69 2.87 -4.57 7.23
C PHE A 69 3.82 -3.37 7.13
N LEU A 70 4.85 -3.34 7.97
CA LEU A 70 5.81 -2.24 8.03
C LEU A 70 7.20 -2.71 7.52
N PRO A 71 7.42 -2.73 6.19
CA PRO A 71 8.58 -3.38 5.58
C PRO A 71 9.92 -2.78 6.01
N TRP A 72 9.93 -1.51 6.41
CA TRP A 72 11.12 -0.80 6.91
C TRP A 72 11.65 -1.32 8.24
N PHE A 73 10.84 -2.03 9.03
CA PHE A 73 11.33 -2.68 10.25
C PHE A 73 12.06 -4.00 9.97
N ASP A 74 11.91 -4.56 8.75
CA ASP A 74 12.72 -5.68 8.28
C ASP A 74 13.49 -5.30 7.01
N PRO A 75 14.52 -4.43 7.14
CA PRO A 75 15.31 -3.99 6.01
C PRO A 75 16.24 -5.08 5.47
N ILE A 76 16.23 -6.29 6.05
CA ILE A 76 17.21 -7.32 5.74
C ILE A 76 16.74 -8.14 4.53
N PRO A 77 17.52 -8.15 3.43
CA PRO A 77 17.15 -8.91 2.25
C PRO A 77 17.07 -10.41 2.55
N GLU A 78 16.08 -11.12 1.99
CA GLU A 78 15.91 -12.57 2.08
C GLU A 78 16.99 -13.39 1.32
N TRP A 79 18.27 -13.02 1.44
CA TRP A 79 19.36 -13.74 0.82
C TRP A 79 19.79 -14.93 1.66
N GLY A 80 19.80 -16.11 1.04
CA GLY A 80 20.38 -17.38 1.51
C GLY A 80 20.77 -17.44 3.00
N PHE A 81 22.00 -17.02 3.32
CA PHE A 81 22.57 -17.16 4.66
C PHE A 81 21.86 -16.32 5.75
N LEU A 82 21.31 -15.16 5.41
CA LEU A 82 20.56 -14.30 6.35
C LEU A 82 19.20 -14.92 6.70
N LYS A 83 18.56 -15.55 5.71
CA LYS A 83 17.35 -16.36 5.89
C LYS A 83 17.63 -17.62 6.72
N ALA A 84 18.77 -18.28 6.50
CA ALA A 84 19.18 -19.46 7.26
C ALA A 84 19.45 -19.16 8.75
N LEU A 85 19.85 -17.93 9.08
CA LEU A 85 20.04 -17.48 10.45
C LEU A 85 18.75 -16.95 11.14
N HIS A 86 17.60 -16.95 10.45
CA HIS A 86 16.32 -16.41 10.94
C HIS A 86 16.39 -14.95 11.44
N ILE A 87 17.32 -14.14 10.92
CA ILE A 87 17.43 -12.72 11.31
C ILE A 87 16.43 -11.84 10.52
N ASN A 88 15.94 -12.33 9.38
CA ASN A 88 15.09 -11.60 8.41
C ASN A 88 13.59 -11.86 8.59
N ASN A 89 13.14 -12.04 9.83
CA ASN A 89 11.72 -12.23 10.10
C ASN A 89 11.37 -11.48 11.38
N LEU A 90 11.72 -10.20 11.38
CA LEU A 90 11.35 -9.31 12.47
C LEU A 90 9.82 -9.17 12.49
N PRO A 91 9.21 -9.00 13.68
CA PRO A 91 7.77 -8.79 13.79
C PRO A 91 7.42 -7.42 13.19
N VAL A 92 7.05 -7.41 11.91
CA VAL A 92 6.70 -6.21 11.14
C VAL A 92 5.22 -6.11 10.82
N GLU A 93 4.47 -7.17 11.13
CA GLU A 93 3.02 -7.22 11.01
C GLU A 93 2.39 -6.73 12.32
N ILE A 94 1.56 -5.70 12.21
CA ILE A 94 0.73 -5.20 13.30
C ILE A 94 -0.71 -5.55 12.99
N TYR A 95 -1.26 -6.50 13.73
CA TYR A 95 -2.68 -6.84 13.66
C TYR A 95 -3.50 -5.76 14.38
N ILE A 96 -4.47 -5.19 13.67
CA ILE A 96 -5.36 -4.14 14.17
C ILE A 96 -6.65 -4.78 14.71
N MET A 97 -7.43 -5.42 13.83
CA MET A 97 -8.72 -6.05 14.13
C MET A 97 -9.19 -6.91 12.96
N ASN A 98 -10.16 -7.80 13.19
CA ASN A 98 -10.85 -8.50 12.11
C ASN A 98 -11.88 -7.58 11.45
N ASP A 99 -11.95 -7.60 10.13
CA ASP A 99 -12.79 -6.81 9.22
C ASP A 99 -12.86 -5.33 9.63
N PRO A 100 -11.74 -4.59 9.51
CA PRO A 100 -11.73 -3.19 9.85
C PRO A 100 -12.75 -2.43 8.98
N PRO A 101 -13.54 -1.53 9.59
CA PRO A 101 -14.53 -0.78 8.84
C PRO A 101 -13.83 0.10 7.79
N VAL A 102 -14.50 0.28 6.64
CA VAL A 102 -13.94 0.95 5.45
C VAL A 102 -13.31 2.30 5.76
N TRP A 103 -13.91 3.09 6.64
CA TRP A 103 -13.38 4.40 7.02
C TRP A 103 -12.05 4.30 7.79
N LEU A 104 -11.88 3.27 8.62
CA LEU A 104 -10.65 3.02 9.35
C LEU A 104 -9.56 2.54 8.40
N ALA A 105 -9.91 1.61 7.49
CA ALA A 105 -8.99 1.16 6.45
C ALA A 105 -8.49 2.32 5.58
N ALA A 106 -9.40 3.22 5.19
CA ALA A 106 -9.06 4.41 4.39
C ALA A 106 -8.15 5.36 5.16
N LEU A 107 -8.48 5.62 6.43
CA LEU A 107 -7.70 6.51 7.27
C LEU A 107 -6.28 5.95 7.49
N LEU A 108 -6.17 4.66 7.80
CA LEU A 108 -4.88 3.99 8.01
C LEU A 108 -4.06 3.95 6.71
N SER A 109 -4.65 3.58 5.57
CA SER A 109 -3.93 3.57 4.29
C SER A 109 -3.43 4.96 3.90
N LEU A 110 -4.24 6.00 4.13
CA LEU A 110 -3.83 7.40 3.86
C LEU A 110 -2.78 7.90 4.85
N ALA A 111 -2.88 7.52 6.14
CA ALA A 111 -1.85 7.82 7.12
C ALA A 111 -0.52 7.17 6.74
N MET A 112 -0.54 5.93 6.25
CA MET A 112 0.64 5.23 5.73
C MET A 112 1.27 5.90 4.50
N ALA A 113 0.49 6.69 3.73
CA ALA A 113 1.01 7.48 2.60
C ALA A 113 1.84 8.71 3.04
N ALA A 114 1.75 9.10 4.31
CA ALA A 114 2.44 10.28 4.84
C ALA A 114 3.86 9.99 5.35
N PHE A 115 4.26 8.71 5.41
CA PHE A 115 5.57 8.26 5.89
C PHE A 115 6.52 7.94 4.73
#